data_AF-A0A495V6L7-F1
#
_entry.id   AF-A0A495V6L7-F1
#
_cell.length_a   1.000
_cell.length_b   1.000
_cell.length_c   1.000
_cell.angle_alpha   90.00
_cell.angle_beta   90.00
_cell.angle_gamma   90.00
#
_symmetry.space_group_name_H-M   'P 1'
#
loop_
_entity.id
_entity.type
_entity.pdbx_description
1 polymer ?
#
loop_
_entity_poly.entity_id
_entity_poly.type
_entity_poly.pdbx_seq_one_letter_code
_entity_poly.pdbx_strand_id
1 'polypeptide(L)'
;MSRHDRSLSSRELLARIGLSDEHPQDLLDNEPLDDLSGDIGAALAARCRSFQERHTFAVGDLVTWKPGLKNRRIPRYGQPAVVMEVLDPPVVDGERESGSTYFNEPLDLVLGLFIDTGPARGELLTWHFDGRRLQPWTREV
;
A
#
# COMPACT_ATOMS: atom_id res chain seq x y z
N MET A 1 -34.58 -32.03 -1.31
CA MET A 1 -33.43 -32.00 -2.26
C MET A 1 -32.26 -31.39 -1.52
N SER A 2 -31.26 -32.20 -1.14
CA SER A 2 -30.14 -31.78 -0.29
C SER A 2 -29.11 -31.02 -1.15
N ARG A 3 -28.82 -29.77 -0.81
CA ARG A 3 -27.75 -28.98 -1.42
C ARG A 3 -26.42 -29.46 -0.82
N HIS A 4 -25.66 -30.24 -1.58
CA HIS A 4 -24.27 -30.54 -1.23
C HIS A 4 -23.47 -29.24 -1.23
N ASP A 5 -22.96 -28.89 -0.05
CA ASP A 5 -21.98 -27.84 0.16
C ASP A 5 -20.70 -28.25 -0.57
N ARG A 6 -20.41 -27.58 -1.69
CA ARG A 6 -19.22 -27.87 -2.51
C ARG A 6 -18.04 -27.30 -1.74
N SER A 7 -17.35 -28.14 -0.98
CA SER A 7 -16.06 -27.80 -0.37
C SER A 7 -15.10 -27.39 -1.48
N LEU A 8 -14.73 -26.12 -1.52
CA LEU A 8 -13.78 -25.58 -2.50
C LEU A 8 -12.46 -26.33 -2.39
N SER A 9 -11.82 -26.60 -3.52
CA SER A 9 -10.45 -27.09 -3.52
C SER A 9 -9.52 -26.03 -2.93
N SER A 10 -8.49 -26.44 -2.19
CA SER A 10 -7.50 -25.52 -1.62
C SER A 10 -6.93 -24.56 -2.67
N ARG A 11 -6.77 -25.01 -3.93
CA ARG A 11 -6.30 -24.17 -5.04
C ARG A 11 -7.29 -23.07 -5.42
N GLU A 12 -8.58 -23.36 -5.40
CA GLU A 12 -9.65 -22.39 -5.69
C GLU A 12 -9.80 -21.39 -4.54
N LEU A 13 -9.57 -21.85 -3.30
CA LEU A 13 -9.58 -21.03 -2.11
C LEU A 13 -8.40 -20.04 -2.12
N LEU A 14 -7.20 -20.52 -2.44
CA LEU A 14 -5.97 -19.74 -2.61
C LEU A 14 -6.13 -18.67 -3.72
N ALA A 15 -6.70 -19.03 -4.88
CA ALA A 15 -6.96 -18.08 -5.95
C ALA A 15 -7.95 -16.98 -5.54
N ARG A 16 -8.97 -17.28 -4.72
CA ARG A 16 -9.93 -16.29 -4.21
C ARG A 16 -9.34 -15.31 -3.21
N ILE A 17 -8.31 -15.71 -2.48
CA ILE A 17 -7.56 -14.82 -1.57
C ILE A 17 -6.34 -14.19 -2.24
N GLY A 18 -6.21 -14.34 -3.57
CA GLY A 18 -5.18 -13.68 -4.37
C GLY A 18 -3.78 -14.29 -4.26
N LEU A 19 -3.63 -15.48 -3.64
CA LEU A 19 -2.38 -16.24 -3.58
C LEU A 19 -2.44 -17.35 -4.65
N SER A 20 -1.87 -17.16 -5.84
CA SER A 20 -1.84 -18.19 -6.90
C SER A 20 -0.43 -18.39 -7.45
N ASP A 21 -0.14 -19.60 -7.96
CA ASP A 21 1.16 -19.96 -8.54
C ASP A 21 1.60 -19.05 -9.72
N GLU A 22 0.66 -18.33 -10.34
CA GLU A 22 0.90 -17.44 -11.49
C GLU A 22 1.51 -16.09 -11.08
N HIS A 23 1.45 -15.76 -9.79
CA HIS A 23 2.11 -14.62 -9.18
C HIS A 23 2.85 -15.12 -7.94
N PRO A 24 4.13 -15.54 -8.05
CA PRO A 24 4.92 -15.85 -6.88
C PRO A 24 4.94 -14.59 -6.02
N GLN A 25 4.15 -14.62 -4.96
CA GLN A 25 4.18 -13.60 -3.96
C GLN A 25 5.56 -13.71 -3.33
N ASP A 26 6.33 -12.62 -3.38
CA ASP A 26 7.36 -12.39 -2.39
C ASP A 26 6.62 -12.31 -1.05
N LEU A 27 6.31 -13.47 -0.47
CA LEU A 27 5.62 -13.67 0.81
C LEU A 27 6.40 -13.05 1.98
N LEU A 28 7.60 -12.55 1.70
CA LEU A 28 8.59 -12.00 2.60
C LEU A 28 9.24 -10.76 1.95
N ASP A 29 8.45 -9.82 1.43
CA ASP A 29 8.95 -8.45 1.38
C ASP A 29 9.36 -8.05 2.81
N ASN A 30 10.38 -7.19 2.96
CA ASN A 30 10.85 -6.65 4.24
C ASN A 30 9.77 -5.79 4.92
N GLU A 31 8.59 -6.36 5.17
CA GLU A 31 7.53 -5.76 5.93
C GLU A 31 8.00 -5.80 7.38
N PRO A 32 8.15 -4.64 8.04
CA PRO A 32 8.40 -4.59 9.46
C PRO A 32 7.12 -5.06 10.17
N LEU A 33 6.95 -6.39 10.23
CA LEU A 33 6.15 -7.05 11.24
C LEU A 33 6.93 -6.89 12.54
N ASP A 34 6.89 -5.67 13.11
CA ASP A 34 7.19 -5.49 14.52
C ASP A 34 6.41 -6.58 15.26
N ASP A 35 7.10 -7.29 16.15
CA ASP A 35 6.57 -8.46 16.83
C ASP A 35 5.23 -8.11 17.50
N LEU A 36 4.14 -8.54 16.88
CA LEU A 36 2.77 -8.33 17.38
C LEU A 36 2.52 -9.13 18.67
N SER A 37 3.53 -9.86 19.18
CA SER A 37 3.50 -10.54 20.49
C SER A 37 3.50 -9.57 21.69
N GLY A 38 3.78 -8.28 21.48
CA GLY A 38 3.77 -7.24 22.50
C GLY A 38 2.40 -6.61 22.81
N ASP A 39 2.43 -5.40 23.40
CA ASP A 39 1.21 -4.60 23.63
C ASP A 39 0.68 -4.02 22.31
N ILE A 40 -0.28 -4.72 21.71
CA ILE A 40 -0.97 -4.33 20.48
C ILE A 40 -1.59 -2.93 20.61
N GLY A 41 -2.11 -2.56 21.79
CA GLY A 41 -2.71 -1.24 22.03
C GLY A 41 -1.69 -0.12 21.87
N ALA A 42 -0.49 -0.29 22.44
CA ALA A 42 0.61 0.66 22.29
C ALA A 42 1.08 0.78 20.83
N ALA A 43 1.18 -0.34 20.11
CA ALA A 43 1.56 -0.37 18.70
C ALA A 43 0.53 0.36 17.82
N LEU A 44 -0.76 0.10 18.02
CA LEU A 44 -1.85 0.79 17.32
C LEU A 44 -1.84 2.30 17.61
N ALA A 45 -1.65 2.70 18.87
CA ALA A 45 -1.54 4.11 19.24
C ALA A 45 -0.35 4.79 18.55
N ALA A 46 0.79 4.10 18.40
CA ALA A 46 1.95 4.61 17.68
C ALA A 46 1.69 4.77 16.18
N ARG A 47 1.07 3.77 15.53
CA ARG A 47 0.69 3.86 14.10
C ARG A 47 -0.35 4.94 13.85
N CYS A 48 -1.31 5.12 14.75
CA CYS A 48 -2.27 6.22 14.70
C CYS A 48 -1.56 7.59 14.76
N ARG A 49 -0.63 7.80 15.71
CA ARG A 49 0.16 9.04 15.76
C ARG A 49 0.94 9.28 14.48
N SER A 50 1.61 8.25 13.96
CA SER A 50 2.36 8.33 12.70
C SER A 50 1.47 8.66 11.50
N PHE A 51 0.25 8.11 11.44
CA PHE A 51 -0.72 8.42 10.38
C PHE A 51 -1.24 9.87 10.46
N GLN A 52 -1.42 10.41 11.67
CA GLN A 52 -1.88 11.79 11.88
C GLN A 52 -0.78 12.84 11.64
N GLU A 53 0.49 12.47 11.76
CA GLU A 53 1.62 13.33 11.44
C GLU A 53 1.63 13.64 9.94
N ARG A 54 1.34 14.88 9.53
CA ARG A 54 1.33 15.25 8.11
C ARG A 54 2.66 15.85 7.69
N HIS A 55 3.13 15.47 6.50
CA HIS A 55 4.20 16.15 5.80
C HIS A 55 3.61 17.03 4.70
N THR A 56 4.25 18.17 4.43
CA THR A 56 3.92 18.99 3.26
C THR A 56 4.88 18.58 2.15
N PHE A 57 4.34 18.13 1.03
CA PHE A 57 5.11 17.71 -0.13
C PHE A 57 4.98 18.71 -1.28
N ALA A 58 5.99 18.74 -2.13
CA ALA A 58 6.00 19.47 -3.39
C ALA A 58 6.41 18.53 -4.55
N VAL A 59 6.06 18.93 -5.77
CA VAL A 59 6.49 18.22 -6.98
C VAL A 59 8.01 18.08 -6.99
N GLY A 60 8.50 16.86 -7.23
CA GLY A 60 9.92 16.51 -7.22
C GLY A 60 10.43 15.93 -5.90
N ASP A 61 9.66 16.01 -4.80
CA ASP A 61 10.05 15.36 -3.54
C ASP A 61 10.10 13.84 -3.70
N LEU A 62 11.11 13.22 -3.08
CA LEU A 62 11.18 11.76 -2.94
C LEU A 62 10.50 11.35 -1.64
N VAL A 63 9.63 10.35 -1.74
CA VAL A 63 8.82 9.86 -0.62
C VAL A 63 8.90 8.34 -0.51
N THR A 64 8.58 7.84 0.67
CA THR A 64 8.44 6.41 0.97
C THR A 64 7.30 6.21 1.96
N TRP A 65 6.83 4.98 2.09
CA TRP A 65 5.88 4.62 3.14
C TRP A 65 6.46 4.89 4.52
N LYS A 66 5.61 5.42 5.40
CA LYS A 66 5.83 5.32 6.84
C LYS A 66 5.77 3.86 7.28
N PRO A 67 6.61 3.42 8.22
CA PRO A 67 6.60 2.05 8.71
C PRO A 67 5.21 1.60 9.17
N GLY A 68 4.72 0.51 8.58
CA GLY A 68 3.42 -0.08 8.91
C GLY A 68 2.19 0.61 8.32
N LEU A 69 2.33 1.62 7.44
CA LEU A 69 1.21 2.35 6.85
C LEU A 69 0.99 2.11 5.33
N LYS A 70 1.80 1.25 4.69
CA LYS A 70 1.63 0.81 3.30
C LYS A 70 0.28 0.13 3.11
N ASN A 71 -0.45 0.56 2.09
CA ASN A 71 -1.71 -0.07 1.68
C ASN A 71 -1.76 -0.39 0.17
N ARG A 72 -0.67 -0.16 -0.58
CA ARG A 72 -0.58 -0.53 -1.99
C ARG A 72 0.61 -1.45 -2.22
N ARG A 73 0.57 -2.22 -3.30
CA ARG A 73 1.63 -3.18 -3.67
C ARG A 73 2.95 -2.47 -3.98
N ILE A 74 2.88 -1.32 -4.62
CA ILE A 74 4.03 -0.51 -5.03
C ILE A 74 3.82 0.94 -4.55
N PRO A 75 4.89 1.66 -4.20
CA PRO A 75 6.26 1.16 -4.06
C PRO A 75 6.40 0.14 -2.91
N ARG A 76 7.45 -0.69 -2.92
CA ARG A 76 7.81 -1.53 -1.76
C ARG A 76 8.27 -0.65 -0.59
N TYR A 77 8.31 -1.17 0.65
CA TYR A 77 8.92 -0.42 1.76
C TYR A 77 10.38 -0.06 1.42
N GLY A 78 10.78 1.18 1.72
CA GLY A 78 12.12 1.70 1.44
C GLY A 78 12.39 2.04 -0.03
N GLN A 79 11.53 1.62 -0.96
CA GLN A 79 11.62 2.02 -2.36
C GLN A 79 11.11 3.47 -2.52
N PRO A 80 11.91 4.38 -3.10
CA PRO A 80 11.48 5.74 -3.32
C PRO A 80 10.44 5.84 -4.44
N ALA A 81 9.50 6.77 -4.28
CA ALA A 81 8.65 7.29 -5.33
C ALA A 81 8.79 8.82 -5.40
N VAL A 82 8.56 9.41 -6.56
CA VAL A 82 8.65 10.87 -6.76
C VAL A 82 7.25 11.49 -6.79
N VAL A 83 7.07 12.64 -6.14
CA VAL A 83 5.83 13.41 -6.22
C VAL A 83 5.72 14.06 -7.60
N MET A 84 4.70 13.68 -8.35
CA MET A 84 4.41 14.23 -9.69
C MET A 84 3.38 15.36 -9.61
N GLU A 85 2.45 15.27 -8.66
CA GLU A 85 1.39 16.26 -8.46
C GLU A 85 0.91 16.24 -7.00
N VAL A 86 0.46 17.40 -6.51
CA VAL A 86 -0.21 17.57 -5.23
C VAL A 86 -1.62 18.08 -5.53
N LEU A 87 -2.64 17.35 -5.07
CA LEU A 87 -4.04 17.58 -5.39
C LEU A 87 -4.75 18.30 -4.23
N ASP A 88 -5.31 19.47 -4.51
CA ASP A 88 -6.17 20.21 -3.59
C ASP A 88 -7.39 20.75 -4.36
N PRO A 89 -8.61 20.19 -4.16
CA PRO A 89 -8.94 19.17 -3.17
C PRO A 89 -8.45 17.76 -3.55
N PRO A 90 -8.31 16.84 -2.58
CA PRO A 90 -8.00 15.43 -2.86
C PRO A 90 -9.10 14.75 -3.68
N VAL A 91 -8.69 13.81 -4.52
CA VAL A 91 -9.62 12.91 -5.21
C VAL A 91 -9.98 11.76 -4.26
N VAL A 92 -11.26 11.45 -4.14
CA VAL A 92 -11.72 10.32 -3.34
C VAL A 92 -11.70 9.05 -4.18
N ASP A 93 -11.15 7.96 -3.64
CA ASP A 93 -11.13 6.66 -4.31
C ASP A 93 -12.56 6.20 -4.66
N GLY A 94 -12.72 5.62 -5.85
CA GLY A 94 -14.01 5.23 -6.41
C GLY A 94 -14.58 3.93 -5.85
N GLU A 95 -13.88 3.28 -4.91
CA GLU A 95 -14.35 2.11 -4.18
C GLU A 95 -15.72 2.36 -3.52
N ARG A 96 -16.62 1.40 -3.69
CA ARG A 96 -18.02 1.50 -3.24
C ARG A 96 -18.30 0.61 -2.03
N GLU A 97 -17.46 -0.39 -1.78
CA GLU A 97 -17.62 -1.30 -0.67
C GLU A 97 -17.02 -0.72 0.61
N SER A 98 -17.89 -0.40 1.58
CA SER A 98 -17.48 0.19 2.87
C SER A 98 -16.54 -0.67 3.70
N GLY A 99 -16.53 -2.00 3.48
CA GLY A 99 -15.58 -2.91 4.10
C GLY A 99 -14.17 -2.88 3.49
N SER A 100 -13.97 -2.19 2.36
CA SER A 100 -12.67 -2.04 1.71
C SER A 100 -11.82 -0.98 2.40
N THR A 101 -10.52 -1.25 2.53
CA THR A 101 -9.56 -0.30 3.11
C THR A 101 -9.34 0.95 2.26
N TYR A 102 -9.83 0.95 1.01
CA TYR A 102 -9.75 2.07 0.07
C TYR A 102 -11.04 2.89 0.01
N PHE A 103 -12.11 2.47 0.69
CA PHE A 103 -13.37 3.18 0.68
C PHE A 103 -13.21 4.61 1.21
N ASN A 104 -13.60 5.59 0.39
CA ASN A 104 -13.44 7.02 0.68
C ASN A 104 -12.00 7.42 1.06
N GLU A 105 -10.99 6.73 0.54
CA GLU A 105 -9.60 7.15 0.74
C GLU A 105 -9.36 8.50 0.05
N PRO A 106 -8.90 9.54 0.76
CA PRO A 106 -8.56 10.82 0.16
C PRO A 106 -7.16 10.72 -0.46
N LEU A 107 -7.10 10.79 -1.78
CA LEU A 107 -5.87 10.72 -2.56
C LEU A 107 -5.45 12.16 -2.92
N ASP A 108 -4.47 12.69 -2.20
CA ASP A 108 -3.95 14.05 -2.33
C ASP A 108 -2.60 14.12 -3.08
N LEU A 109 -2.02 12.98 -3.48
CA LEU A 109 -0.76 12.94 -4.23
C LEU A 109 -0.86 12.04 -5.46
N VAL A 110 -0.21 12.47 -6.55
CA VAL A 110 0.15 11.58 -7.66
C VAL A 110 1.63 11.27 -7.55
N LEU A 111 1.97 10.00 -7.42
CA LEU A 111 3.35 9.54 -7.35
C LEU A 111 3.77 8.83 -8.63
N GLY A 112 5.00 9.12 -9.06
CA GLY A 112 5.70 8.42 -10.12
C GLY A 112 6.63 7.36 -9.55
N LEU A 113 6.61 6.16 -10.13
CA LEU A 113 7.56 5.11 -9.81
C LEU A 113 7.85 4.23 -11.04
N PHE A 114 9.01 3.58 -11.01
CA PHE A 114 9.38 2.56 -11.98
C PHE A 114 8.86 1.19 -11.54
N ILE A 115 8.29 0.44 -12.47
CA ILE A 115 8.10 -1.00 -12.27
C ILE A 115 9.43 -1.70 -12.64
N ASP A 116 9.83 -2.67 -11.83
CA ASP A 116 11.07 -3.43 -11.97
C ASP A 116 10.91 -4.74 -12.76
N THR A 117 9.67 -5.11 -13.08
CA THR A 117 9.26 -6.38 -13.68
C THR A 117 8.21 -6.19 -14.79
N GLY A 118 8.11 -7.17 -15.68
CA GLY A 118 7.11 -7.15 -16.76
C GLY A 118 7.40 -6.18 -17.92
N PRO A 119 6.43 -6.01 -18.85
CA PRO A 119 6.64 -5.29 -20.11
C PRO A 119 6.92 -3.78 -19.96
N ALA A 120 6.47 -3.19 -18.85
CA ALA A 120 6.66 -1.76 -18.55
C ALA A 120 7.89 -1.52 -17.64
N ARG A 121 8.83 -2.47 -17.58
CA ARG A 121 10.01 -2.35 -16.74
C ARG A 121 10.81 -1.10 -17.13
N GLY A 122 11.10 -0.25 -16.13
CA GLY A 122 11.86 0.98 -16.33
C GLY A 122 11.04 2.16 -16.84
N GLU A 123 9.75 1.96 -17.14
CA GLU A 123 8.85 3.06 -17.52
C GLU A 123 8.35 3.80 -16.26
N LEU A 124 8.27 5.12 -16.37
CA LEU A 124 7.67 5.96 -15.33
C LEU A 124 6.16 5.82 -15.39
N LEU A 125 5.57 5.27 -14.34
CA LEU A 125 4.13 5.11 -14.21
C LEU A 125 3.62 5.87 -12.99
N THR A 126 2.38 6.34 -13.06
CA THR A 126 1.80 7.24 -12.06
C THR A 126 0.54 6.69 -11.44
N TRP A 127 0.44 6.79 -10.11
CA TRP A 127 -0.76 6.40 -9.36
C TRP A 127 -1.08 7.43 -8.28
N HIS A 128 -2.33 7.41 -7.81
CA HIS A 128 -2.83 8.26 -6.76
C HIS A 128 -2.61 7.63 -5.38
N PHE A 129 -2.23 8.44 -4.39
CA PHE A 129 -1.90 8.01 -3.04
C PHE A 129 -2.45 8.98 -1.98
N ASP A 130 -2.65 8.46 -0.77
CA ASP A 130 -2.89 9.24 0.45
C ASP A 130 -1.57 9.64 1.10
N GLY A 131 -1.25 10.93 1.04
CA GLY A 131 -0.05 11.57 1.57
C GLY A 131 0.16 11.37 3.06
N ARG A 132 -0.90 11.10 3.84
CA ARG A 132 -0.78 10.83 5.28
C ARG A 132 0.03 9.57 5.58
N ARG A 133 0.08 8.62 4.64
CA ARG A 133 0.81 7.35 4.76
C ARG A 133 2.29 7.44 4.39
N LEU A 134 2.72 8.59 3.86
CA LEU A 134 4.04 8.78 3.28
C LEU A 134 4.88 9.70 4.15
N GLN A 135 6.19 9.53 4.06
CA GLN A 135 7.21 10.37 4.67
C GLN A 135 8.29 10.70 3.63
N PRO A 136 9.10 11.76 3.84
CA PRO A 136 10.27 12.01 3.02
C PRO A 136 11.19 10.78 2.95
N TRP A 137 11.65 10.43 1.76
CA TRP A 137 12.63 9.38 1.59
C TRP A 137 14.02 9.91 1.91
N THR A 138 14.70 9.24 2.83
CA THR A 138 16.09 9.50 3.17
C THR A 138 16.95 8.37 2.64
N ARG A 139 18.00 8.71 1.89
CA ARG A 139 19.01 7.74 1.49
C ARG A 139 19.77 7.32 2.75
N GLU A 140 19.66 6.05 3.13
CA GLU A 140 20.60 5.48 4.10
C GLU A 140 22.02 5.57 3.49
N VAL A 141 22.93 6.20 4.22
CA VAL A 141 24.33 6.44 3.82
C VAL A 141 25.19 5.29 4.31
#